data_AF-A0A958UET0-F1
#
_entry.id   AF-A0A958UET0-F1
#
_cell.length_a   1.000
_cell.length_b   1.000
_cell.length_c   1.000
_cell.angle_alpha   90.00
_cell.angle_beta   90.00
_cell.angle_gamma   90.00
#
_symmetry.space_group_name_H-M   'P 1'
#
loop_
_entity.id
_entity.type
_entity.pdbx_description
1 polymer ?
#
loop_
_entity_poly.entity_id
_entity_poly.type
_entity_poly.pdbx_seq_one_letter_code
_entity_poly.pdbx_strand_id
1 'polypeptide(L)'
;MKHHQITVKIMAFLVFGLTMQSSLFAQFHTLNIPQVSPKIQESQMLGVTKITIDYSSPALNGRDVWNNSGIIPQQGNPIPWRAGANMATTIEFSTDVKIEGQLLKAGKYGFHIIPKDDTYELLFAHNYDQWGSYYLDVEKDVSLRVSVLPESCSKSEQLDYEFLNRTENTLVIGLEWGEKRIPFKVEVDLNETVVNSFRNELRGINTYHWQSWNDAALWCLDHNTNLEEALQWVDRSINGGYGGFAADRNLVNTSTKVRLLKRLNRIDDMNKVISDAKDIHATADEANGFTAFLLQNGFYEQALDYCNQFLKNNATVWFMELNRGISHYFIGNSKMALKDVKNSLKTAPEQFQSRLKEIIVEIENKTYKLPGS
;
A
#
# COMPACT_ATOMS: atom_id res chain seq x y z
N MET A 1 52.03 -67.81 45.75
CA MET A 1 53.00 -67.36 44.72
C MET A 1 52.27 -66.50 43.69
N LYS A 2 52.98 -65.49 43.17
CA LYS A 2 52.54 -64.33 42.37
C LYS A 2 51.73 -64.63 41.08
N HIS A 3 50.99 -63.61 40.68
CA HIS A 3 50.16 -63.38 39.48
C HIS A 3 50.80 -63.63 38.10
N HIS A 4 49.97 -64.06 37.12
CA HIS A 4 49.92 -63.54 35.72
C HIS A 4 48.55 -63.88 35.07
N GLN A 5 47.70 -62.88 34.81
CA GLN A 5 47.30 -62.29 33.49
C GLN A 5 46.16 -63.04 32.76
N ILE A 6 44.92 -62.49 32.69
CA ILE A 6 44.33 -61.61 31.63
C ILE A 6 44.10 -62.44 30.32
N THR A 7 42.92 -62.66 29.69
CA THR A 7 41.76 -61.83 29.28
C THR A 7 40.74 -62.79 28.59
N VAL A 8 39.43 -62.74 28.87
CA VAL A 8 38.33 -62.28 27.96
C VAL A 8 37.61 -63.31 27.05
N LYS A 9 36.27 -63.39 27.26
CA LYS A 9 35.16 -63.70 26.30
C LYS A 9 35.01 -65.17 25.84
N ILE A 10 33.83 -65.77 25.61
CA ILE A 10 32.48 -65.28 25.26
C ILE A 10 31.46 -66.44 25.41
N MET A 11 30.20 -66.08 25.69
CA MET A 11 28.93 -66.80 25.49
C MET A 11 28.74 -68.21 26.08
N ALA A 12 28.13 -68.23 27.26
CA ALA A 12 27.05 -69.18 27.56
C ALA A 12 25.82 -68.34 27.92
N PHE A 13 24.74 -68.45 27.16
CA PHE A 13 23.35 -68.43 27.64
C PHE A 13 22.42 -68.43 26.43
N LEU A 14 21.82 -69.59 26.18
CA LEU A 14 20.73 -69.77 25.24
C LEU A 14 19.71 -70.64 25.96
N VAL A 15 18.46 -70.16 25.92
CA VAL A 15 17.20 -70.90 26.06
C VAL A 15 16.45 -70.78 27.41
N PHE A 16 15.24 -70.21 27.26
CA PHE A 16 13.97 -70.41 27.97
C PHE A 16 13.51 -69.37 29.00
N GLY A 17 12.39 -68.69 28.71
CA GLY A 17 11.58 -68.00 29.73
C GLY A 17 10.69 -66.86 29.23
N LEU A 18 9.50 -67.22 28.76
CA LEU A 18 8.21 -66.51 28.85
C LEU A 18 8.17 -65.00 29.22
N THR A 19 7.60 -64.23 28.28
CA THR A 19 6.60 -63.17 28.48
C THR A 19 6.82 -62.13 29.59
N MET A 20 7.43 -60.99 29.22
CA MET A 20 7.00 -59.69 29.75
C MET A 20 6.57 -58.83 28.57
N GLN A 21 5.27 -58.78 28.33
CA GLN A 21 4.66 -57.68 27.59
C GLN A 21 4.78 -56.43 28.46
N SER A 22 5.88 -55.69 28.31
CA SER A 22 5.82 -54.27 28.61
C SER A 22 5.06 -53.63 27.45
N SER A 23 3.78 -53.36 27.65
CA SER A 23 3.05 -52.40 26.83
C SER A 23 3.87 -51.12 26.81
N LEU A 24 4.59 -50.89 25.71
CA LEU A 24 4.97 -49.55 25.33
C LEU A 24 3.63 -48.85 25.04
N PHE A 25 3.05 -48.23 26.07
CA PHE A 25 2.18 -47.08 25.83
C PHE A 25 3.11 -45.98 25.29
N ALA A 26 3.48 -46.10 24.02
CA ALA A 26 3.73 -44.93 23.22
C ALA A 26 2.40 -44.18 23.22
N GLN A 27 2.26 -43.21 24.11
CA GLN A 27 1.16 -42.25 24.07
C GLN A 27 1.35 -41.39 22.83
N PHE A 28 1.00 -41.95 21.69
CA PHE A 28 0.85 -41.22 20.44
C PHE A 28 -0.54 -40.59 20.46
N HIS A 29 -0.66 -39.44 21.11
CA HIS A 29 -1.85 -38.60 20.97
C HIS A 29 -1.52 -37.48 19.98
N THR A 30 -1.80 -37.72 18.69
CA THR A 30 -1.84 -36.69 17.63
C THR A 30 -3.28 -36.18 17.44
N LEU A 31 -4.05 -36.11 18.54
CA LEU A 31 -5.45 -35.74 18.47
C LEU A 31 -5.55 -34.20 18.44
N ASN A 32 -6.21 -33.69 17.41
CA ASN A 32 -6.58 -32.27 17.32
C ASN A 32 -7.76 -32.01 18.26
N ILE A 33 -7.46 -31.66 19.52
CA ILE A 33 -8.45 -31.29 20.52
C ILE A 33 -8.74 -29.79 20.38
N PRO A 34 -10.01 -29.36 20.21
CA PRO A 34 -10.36 -27.95 20.18
C PRO A 34 -9.88 -27.23 21.44
N GLN A 35 -9.18 -26.10 21.26
CA GLN A 35 -8.77 -25.28 22.39
C GLN A 35 -9.96 -24.49 22.93
N VAL A 36 -10.03 -24.35 24.26
CA VAL A 36 -11.05 -23.53 24.94
C VAL A 36 -11.00 -22.07 24.50
N SER A 37 -9.81 -21.60 24.13
CA SER A 37 -9.60 -20.29 23.51
C SER A 37 -9.01 -20.51 22.13
N PRO A 38 -9.85 -20.55 21.07
CA PRO A 38 -9.39 -20.73 19.71
C PRO A 38 -8.34 -19.70 19.33
N LYS A 39 -7.39 -20.11 18.47
CA LYS A 39 -6.40 -19.20 17.91
C LYS A 39 -7.04 -18.46 16.73
N ILE A 40 -6.93 -17.14 16.71
CA ILE A 40 -7.40 -16.27 15.64
C ILE A 40 -6.21 -15.47 15.11
N GLN A 41 -6.19 -15.30 13.79
CA GLN A 41 -5.27 -14.40 13.12
C GLN A 41 -6.06 -13.54 12.15
N GLU A 42 -5.91 -12.23 12.29
CA GLU A 42 -6.54 -11.24 11.43
C GLU A 42 -5.49 -10.40 10.73
N SER A 43 -5.82 -9.86 9.56
CA SER A 43 -4.93 -8.98 8.83
C SER A 43 -5.68 -7.89 8.10
N GLN A 44 -5.10 -6.69 8.11
CA GLN A 44 -5.64 -5.50 7.45
C GLN A 44 -4.53 -4.75 6.72
N MET A 45 -4.82 -4.31 5.49
CA MET A 45 -3.94 -3.38 4.75
C MET A 45 -4.32 -1.94 5.09
N LEU A 46 -3.32 -1.11 5.41
CA LEU A 46 -3.44 0.33 5.56
C LEU A 46 -2.40 1.01 4.65
N GLY A 47 -2.85 1.59 3.54
CA GLY A 47 -1.95 1.89 2.43
C GLY A 47 -1.26 0.60 1.94
N VAL A 48 0.08 0.61 1.90
CA VAL A 48 0.90 -0.58 1.61
C VAL A 48 1.33 -1.35 2.86
N THR A 49 0.92 -0.91 4.04
CA THR A 49 1.28 -1.52 5.32
C THR A 49 0.29 -2.62 5.68
N LYS A 50 0.76 -3.86 5.66
CA LYS A 50 0.07 -5.00 6.29
C LYS A 50 0.23 -4.93 7.81
N ILE A 51 -0.91 -4.99 8.50
CA ILE A 51 -1.04 -5.18 9.94
C ILE A 51 -1.59 -6.59 10.18
N THR A 52 -0.94 -7.38 11.04
CA THR A 52 -1.41 -8.72 11.41
C THR A 52 -1.53 -8.83 12.92
N ILE A 53 -2.70 -9.26 13.41
CA ILE A 53 -2.96 -9.51 14.83
C ILE A 53 -3.16 -11.01 15.01
N ASP A 54 -2.44 -11.61 15.93
CA ASP A 54 -2.46 -13.05 16.18
C ASP A 54 -2.63 -13.30 17.69
N TYR A 55 -3.78 -13.85 18.08
CA TYR A 55 -4.25 -13.93 19.46
C TYR A 55 -5.02 -15.22 19.73
N SER A 56 -5.23 -15.56 20.99
CA SER A 56 -6.20 -16.58 21.38
C SER A 56 -7.41 -15.90 22.01
N SER A 57 -8.61 -16.31 21.60
CA SER A 57 -9.88 -15.66 21.93
C SER A 57 -10.63 -16.38 23.06
N PRO A 58 -10.47 -15.98 24.34
CA PRO A 58 -11.25 -16.52 25.45
C PRO A 58 -12.69 -16.00 25.48
N ALA A 59 -13.64 -16.84 25.89
CA ALA A 59 -15.02 -16.45 26.14
C ALA A 59 -15.23 -15.89 27.56
N LEU A 60 -16.23 -15.02 27.76
CA LEU A 60 -16.63 -14.55 29.09
C LEU A 60 -17.09 -15.72 29.96
N ASN A 61 -17.92 -16.62 29.41
CA ASN A 61 -18.51 -17.74 30.15
C ASN A 61 -19.24 -17.28 31.44
N GLY A 62 -19.96 -16.17 31.35
CA GLY A 62 -20.70 -15.58 32.48
C GLY A 62 -19.82 -14.91 33.55
N ARG A 63 -18.51 -14.78 33.33
CA ARG A 63 -17.57 -14.13 34.27
C ARG A 63 -17.51 -12.63 34.02
N ASP A 64 -17.39 -11.86 35.10
CA ASP A 64 -16.98 -10.46 35.04
C ASP A 64 -15.45 -10.40 34.92
N VAL A 65 -14.96 -10.37 33.68
CA VAL A 65 -13.52 -10.48 33.39
C VAL A 65 -12.73 -9.22 33.76
N TRP A 66 -13.36 -8.06 33.71
CA TRP A 66 -12.69 -6.77 33.95
C TRP A 66 -12.47 -6.49 35.43
N ASN A 67 -13.32 -7.04 36.31
CA ASN A 67 -13.17 -6.94 37.76
C ASN A 67 -12.52 -8.19 38.38
N ASN A 68 -12.01 -9.12 37.56
CA ASN A 68 -11.36 -10.34 38.03
C ASN A 68 -9.85 -10.32 37.78
N SER A 69 -9.07 -10.06 38.82
CA SER A 69 -7.60 -10.00 38.77
C SER A 69 -6.91 -11.32 38.42
N GLY A 70 -7.62 -12.45 38.54
CA GLY A 70 -7.14 -13.76 38.08
C GLY A 70 -7.21 -13.94 36.56
N ILE A 71 -7.95 -13.07 35.86
CA ILE A 71 -8.08 -13.08 34.39
C ILE A 71 -7.32 -11.90 33.80
N ILE A 72 -7.61 -10.69 34.29
CA ILE A 72 -6.95 -9.45 33.87
C ILE A 72 -6.22 -8.88 35.10
N PRO A 73 -4.89 -9.11 35.20
CA PRO A 73 -4.07 -8.51 36.24
C PRO A 73 -4.24 -6.99 36.28
N GLN A 74 -4.35 -6.44 37.49
CA GLN A 74 -4.53 -5.00 37.72
C GLN A 74 -3.18 -4.36 38.07
N GLN A 75 -2.93 -3.15 37.58
CA GLN A 75 -1.69 -2.40 37.82
C GLN A 75 -0.41 -3.18 37.45
N GLY A 76 -0.52 -4.17 36.56
CA GLY A 76 0.58 -5.04 36.15
C GLY A 76 1.03 -6.02 37.24
N ASN A 77 0.20 -6.31 38.25
CA ASN A 77 0.52 -7.20 39.35
C ASN A 77 -0.27 -8.53 39.24
N PRO A 78 0.39 -9.71 39.20
CA PRO A 78 1.85 -9.91 39.28
C PRO A 78 2.60 -9.60 37.97
N ILE A 79 1.88 -9.55 36.85
CA ILE A 79 2.44 -9.31 35.51
C ILE A 79 1.46 -8.53 34.64
N PRO A 80 1.91 -7.90 33.54
CA PRO A 80 1.02 -7.32 32.54
C PRO A 80 0.07 -8.36 31.93
N TRP A 81 -1.11 -7.93 31.50
CA TRP A 81 -2.06 -8.82 30.82
C TRP A 81 -1.59 -9.10 29.39
N ARG A 82 -1.60 -10.38 29.00
CA ARG A 82 -1.21 -10.84 27.64
C ARG A 82 -2.21 -10.50 26.52
N ALA A 83 -3.27 -9.75 26.88
CA ALA A 83 -4.32 -9.28 25.97
C ALA A 83 -4.95 -10.40 25.11
N GLY A 84 -5.17 -11.55 25.74
CA GLY A 84 -5.56 -12.81 25.09
C GLY A 84 -5.41 -13.99 26.06
N ALA A 85 -5.35 -15.21 25.52
CA ALA A 85 -5.10 -16.44 26.28
C ALA A 85 -3.89 -17.22 25.74
N ASN A 86 -3.37 -18.18 26.51
CA ASN A 86 -2.25 -19.04 26.11
C ASN A 86 -0.97 -18.24 25.78
N MET A 87 -0.59 -18.14 24.50
CA MET A 87 0.53 -17.30 24.06
C MET A 87 0.19 -15.82 24.20
N ALA A 88 1.20 -14.95 24.31
CA ALA A 88 0.97 -13.52 24.18
C ALA A 88 0.34 -13.20 22.83
N THR A 89 -0.59 -12.25 22.81
CA THR A 89 -1.06 -11.68 21.55
C THR A 89 0.12 -11.03 20.84
N THR A 90 0.20 -11.16 19.52
CA THR A 90 1.21 -10.47 18.73
C THR A 90 0.56 -9.54 17.72
N ILE A 91 1.18 -8.37 17.51
CA ILE A 91 0.81 -7.42 16.47
C ILE A 91 2.04 -7.17 15.61
N GLU A 92 1.91 -7.38 14.31
CA GLU A 92 2.97 -7.24 13.33
C GLU A 92 2.65 -6.13 12.33
N PHE A 93 3.63 -5.25 12.09
CA PHE A 93 3.57 -4.17 11.13
C PHE A 93 4.67 -4.35 10.09
N SER A 94 4.29 -4.42 8.81
CA SER A 94 5.25 -4.58 7.70
C SER A 94 6.04 -3.32 7.35
N THR A 95 5.61 -2.15 7.82
CA THR A 95 6.31 -0.87 7.68
C THR A 95 6.26 -0.12 9.02
N ASP A 96 7.02 0.97 9.13
CA ASP A 96 6.95 1.86 10.29
C ASP A 96 5.54 2.46 10.43
N VAL A 97 5.05 2.54 11.67
CA VAL A 97 3.73 3.10 12.00
C VAL A 97 3.85 4.12 13.12
N LYS A 98 2.80 4.91 13.33
CA LYS A 98 2.59 5.67 14.56
C LYS A 98 1.43 5.06 15.33
N ILE A 99 1.65 4.75 16.61
CA ILE A 99 0.63 4.31 17.55
C ILE A 99 0.34 5.49 18.48
N GLU A 100 -0.90 5.98 18.48
CA GLU A 100 -1.26 7.18 19.26
C GLU A 100 -0.30 8.37 19.04
N GLY A 101 0.13 8.55 17.79
CA GLY A 101 1.07 9.60 17.37
C GLY A 101 2.55 9.30 17.66
N GLN A 102 2.89 8.21 18.34
CA GLN A 102 4.26 7.81 18.66
C GLN A 102 4.81 6.81 17.66
N LEU A 103 6.02 7.04 17.16
CA LEU A 103 6.65 6.17 16.16
C LEU A 103 6.96 4.78 16.71
N LEU A 104 6.59 3.74 15.96
CA LEU A 104 6.96 2.35 16.16
C LEU A 104 7.55 1.80 14.86
N LYS A 105 8.70 1.16 14.94
CA LYS A 105 9.36 0.60 13.75
C LYS A 105 8.62 -0.63 13.22
N ALA A 106 8.77 -0.93 11.93
CA ALA A 106 8.30 -2.17 11.33
C ALA A 106 8.83 -3.37 12.13
N GLY A 107 7.98 -4.36 12.34
CA GLY A 107 8.33 -5.55 13.11
C GLY A 107 7.13 -6.24 13.74
N LYS A 108 7.43 -7.37 14.40
CA LYS A 108 6.47 -8.15 15.16
C LYS A 108 6.67 -7.89 16.65
N TYR A 109 5.59 -7.59 17.35
CA TYR A 109 5.61 -7.23 18.76
C TYR A 109 4.70 -8.12 19.58
N GLY A 110 5.15 -8.53 20.76
CA GLY A 110 4.30 -9.04 21.83
C GLY A 110 3.46 -7.89 22.37
N PHE A 111 2.15 -8.08 22.43
CA PHE A 111 1.19 -7.07 22.84
C PHE A 111 0.67 -7.38 24.24
N HIS A 112 0.88 -6.44 25.15
CA HIS A 112 0.45 -6.56 26.54
C HIS A 112 -0.25 -5.28 27.00
N ILE A 113 -1.12 -5.42 27.99
CA ILE A 113 -1.88 -4.30 28.54
C ILE A 113 -1.70 -4.27 30.06
N ILE A 114 -1.46 -3.09 30.60
CA ILE A 114 -1.53 -2.81 32.03
C ILE A 114 -2.76 -1.91 32.28
N PRO A 115 -3.83 -2.43 32.89
CA PRO A 115 -4.89 -1.60 33.45
C PRO A 115 -4.33 -0.76 34.59
N LYS A 116 -4.50 0.56 34.52
CA LYS A 116 -4.06 1.53 35.53
C LYS A 116 -5.16 2.56 35.75
N ASP A 117 -5.89 2.40 36.84
CA ASP A 117 -7.05 3.22 37.18
C ASP A 117 -8.05 3.23 36.01
N ASP A 118 -8.39 4.39 35.46
CA ASP A 118 -9.30 4.53 34.31
C ASP A 118 -8.59 4.45 32.94
N THR A 119 -7.29 4.17 32.93
CA THR A 119 -6.47 4.10 31.71
C THR A 119 -5.93 2.70 31.46
N TYR A 120 -5.63 2.41 30.20
CA TYR A 120 -5.05 1.16 29.77
C TYR A 120 -3.75 1.47 29.05
N GLU A 121 -2.68 0.91 29.57
CA GLU A 121 -1.36 1.14 29.02
C GLU A 121 -0.97 -0.03 28.14
N LEU A 122 -0.77 0.28 26.86
CA LEU A 122 -0.45 -0.67 25.82
C LEU A 122 1.07 -0.78 25.70
N LEU A 123 1.56 -2.01 25.67
CA LEU A 123 2.97 -2.33 25.60
C LEU A 123 3.23 -3.13 24.32
N PHE A 124 4.15 -2.63 23.50
CA PHE A 124 4.65 -3.31 22.31
C PHE A 124 6.07 -3.80 22.57
N ALA A 125 6.22 -5.08 22.89
CA ALA A 125 7.49 -5.70 23.24
C ALA A 125 8.14 -6.39 22.04
N HIS A 126 9.44 -6.19 21.80
CA HIS A 126 10.13 -6.83 20.68
C HIS A 126 10.37 -8.34 20.90
N ASN A 127 10.31 -8.79 22.16
CA ASN A 127 10.29 -10.20 22.52
C ASN A 127 8.86 -10.75 22.42
N TYR A 128 8.45 -11.17 21.21
CA TYR A 128 7.06 -11.53 20.90
C TYR A 128 6.71 -13.00 21.14
N ASP A 129 7.69 -13.91 21.19
CA ASP A 129 7.46 -15.35 21.30
C ASP A 129 7.42 -15.80 22.77
N GLN A 130 6.39 -15.36 23.48
CA GLN A 130 6.22 -15.63 24.91
C GLN A 130 4.93 -16.38 25.22
N TRP A 131 5.04 -17.36 26.13
CA TRP A 131 3.87 -17.94 26.78
C TRP A 131 3.33 -16.96 27.82
N GLY A 132 2.37 -16.11 27.43
CA GLY A 132 1.86 -15.04 28.28
C GLY A 132 2.85 -13.92 28.52
N SER A 133 2.83 -13.35 29.72
CA SER A 133 3.67 -12.20 30.10
C SER A 133 4.68 -12.53 31.21
N TYR A 134 4.91 -13.81 31.54
CA TYR A 134 5.72 -14.20 32.70
C TYR A 134 7.20 -13.84 32.58
N TYR A 135 7.68 -13.69 31.35
CA TYR A 135 9.08 -13.41 31.03
C TYR A 135 9.27 -12.03 30.43
N LEU A 136 8.23 -11.19 30.46
CA LEU A 136 8.31 -9.82 29.95
C LEU A 136 9.08 -8.96 30.95
N ASP A 137 10.24 -8.47 30.54
CA ASP A 137 10.96 -7.41 31.26
C ASP A 137 10.55 -6.06 30.66
N VAL A 138 9.65 -5.34 31.35
CA VAL A 138 9.07 -4.09 30.84
C VAL A 138 10.14 -3.05 30.47
N GLU A 139 11.23 -2.99 31.22
CA GLU A 139 12.29 -1.98 31.00
C GLU A 139 13.21 -2.35 29.84
N LYS A 140 13.36 -3.65 29.54
CA LYS A 140 14.27 -4.12 28.48
C LYS A 140 13.57 -4.46 27.18
N ASP A 141 12.36 -5.02 27.25
CA ASP A 141 11.70 -5.63 26.11
C ASP A 141 10.71 -4.68 25.41
N VAL A 142 10.16 -3.70 26.13
CA VAL A 142 9.12 -2.81 25.59
C VAL A 142 9.74 -1.74 24.69
N SER A 143 9.37 -1.77 23.41
CA SER A 143 9.80 -0.79 22.40
C SER A 143 8.93 0.45 22.40
N LEU A 144 7.66 0.32 22.77
CA LEU A 144 6.72 1.43 22.87
C LEU A 144 5.69 1.20 23.97
N ARG A 145 5.38 2.27 24.70
CA ARG A 145 4.39 2.33 25.78
C ARG A 145 3.46 3.52 25.52
N VAL A 146 2.17 3.25 25.38
CA VAL A 146 1.14 4.29 25.14
C VAL A 146 -0.05 4.09 26.08
N SER A 147 -0.63 5.17 26.58
CA SER A 147 -1.81 5.11 27.44
C SER A 147 -3.04 5.55 26.68
N VAL A 148 -4.12 4.76 26.77
CA VAL A 148 -5.41 5.04 26.12
C VAL A 148 -6.54 4.96 27.13
N LEU A 149 -7.67 5.58 26.77
CA LEU A 149 -8.92 5.47 27.53
C LEU A 149 -9.79 4.35 26.93
N PRO A 150 -10.50 3.59 27.78
CA PRO A 150 -11.48 2.63 27.27
C PRO A 150 -12.70 3.35 26.71
N GLU A 151 -13.49 2.63 25.93
CA GLU A 151 -14.84 3.03 25.56
C GLU A 151 -15.83 1.86 25.73
N SER A 152 -17.12 2.17 25.78
CA SER A 152 -18.16 1.15 25.78
C SER A 152 -18.44 0.67 24.36
N CYS A 153 -18.65 -0.62 24.19
CA CYS A 153 -19.03 -1.24 22.92
C CYS A 153 -20.22 -2.19 23.11
N SER A 154 -20.77 -2.69 22.00
CA SER A 154 -21.72 -3.81 22.07
C SER A 154 -21.05 -5.02 22.73
N LYS A 155 -21.83 -5.80 23.47
CA LYS A 155 -21.28 -6.93 24.21
C LYS A 155 -20.64 -7.97 23.28
N SER A 156 -19.34 -8.17 23.40
CA SER A 156 -18.62 -9.27 22.78
C SER A 156 -18.43 -10.43 23.75
N GLU A 157 -18.99 -11.60 23.44
CA GLU A 157 -18.89 -12.79 24.30
C GLU A 157 -17.47 -13.40 24.27
N GLN A 158 -16.77 -13.27 23.15
CA GLN A 158 -15.39 -13.70 22.97
C GLN A 158 -14.48 -12.48 22.92
N LEU A 159 -13.24 -12.59 23.41
CA LEU A 159 -12.28 -11.51 23.21
C LEU A 159 -11.99 -11.38 21.72
N ASP A 160 -12.11 -10.18 21.19
CA ASP A 160 -11.94 -9.91 19.77
C ASP A 160 -11.11 -8.67 19.49
N TYR A 161 -10.58 -8.57 18.28
CA TYR A 161 -9.89 -7.38 17.79
C TYR A 161 -10.58 -6.86 16.54
N GLU A 162 -10.88 -5.57 16.52
CA GLU A 162 -11.62 -4.95 15.42
C GLU A 162 -10.81 -3.83 14.76
N PHE A 163 -10.89 -3.73 13.44
CA PHE A 163 -10.29 -2.63 12.67
C PHE A 163 -11.35 -1.61 12.28
N LEU A 164 -11.39 -0.51 13.01
CA LEU A 164 -12.42 0.54 12.96
C LEU A 164 -11.91 1.81 12.25
N ASN A 165 -12.84 2.71 11.88
CA ASN A 165 -12.58 4.07 11.40
C ASN A 165 -11.49 4.18 10.32
N ARG A 166 -11.55 3.30 9.32
CA ARG A 166 -10.51 3.18 8.29
C ARG A 166 -10.54 4.36 7.33
N THR A 167 -9.35 4.87 7.04
CA THR A 167 -9.07 5.89 6.02
C THR A 167 -7.94 5.38 5.12
N GLU A 168 -7.39 6.23 4.24
CA GLU A 168 -6.24 5.87 3.40
C GLU A 168 -4.95 5.60 4.21
N ASN A 169 -4.76 6.29 5.33
CA ASN A 169 -3.51 6.28 6.10
C ASN A 169 -3.68 6.12 7.62
N THR A 170 -4.92 6.03 8.12
CA THR A 170 -5.20 5.74 9.54
C THR A 170 -6.30 4.69 9.70
N LEU A 171 -6.25 3.97 10.81
CA LEU A 171 -7.35 3.17 11.35
C LEU A 171 -7.26 3.10 12.87
N VAL A 172 -8.28 2.55 13.52
CA VAL A 172 -8.27 2.24 14.95
C VAL A 172 -8.31 0.73 15.14
N ILE A 173 -7.43 0.19 15.97
CA ILE A 173 -7.52 -1.20 16.46
C ILE A 173 -8.23 -1.15 17.81
N GLY A 174 -9.32 -1.90 17.94
CA GLY A 174 -10.07 -2.03 19.20
C GLY A 174 -10.02 -3.45 19.73
N LEU A 175 -9.43 -3.66 20.91
CA LEU A 175 -9.65 -4.91 21.66
C LEU A 175 -11.02 -4.85 22.32
N GLU A 176 -11.92 -5.78 22.01
CA GLU A 176 -13.26 -5.87 22.58
C GLU A 176 -13.44 -7.12 23.43
N TRP A 177 -13.94 -6.97 24.66
CA TRP A 177 -14.36 -8.12 25.47
C TRP A 177 -15.43 -7.71 26.48
N GLY A 178 -16.59 -8.39 26.45
CA GLY A 178 -17.78 -7.87 27.12
C GLY A 178 -18.20 -6.54 26.51
N GLU A 179 -18.61 -5.59 27.34
CA GLU A 179 -19.10 -4.27 26.90
C GLU A 179 -18.01 -3.20 26.86
N LYS A 180 -16.73 -3.61 26.91
CA LYS A 180 -15.58 -2.70 26.95
C LYS A 180 -14.69 -2.92 25.73
N ARG A 181 -14.30 -1.80 25.13
CA ARG A 181 -13.30 -1.69 24.08
C ARG A 181 -12.09 -0.91 24.58
N ILE A 182 -10.89 -1.37 24.23
CA ILE A 182 -9.64 -0.62 24.38
C ILE A 182 -9.16 -0.20 22.99
N PRO A 183 -9.53 1.00 22.51
CA PRO A 183 -9.16 1.48 21.18
C PRO A 183 -7.77 2.13 21.18
N PHE A 184 -7.04 1.97 20.09
CA PHE A 184 -5.87 2.79 19.77
C PHE A 184 -5.72 3.04 18.26
N LYS A 185 -5.34 4.27 17.92
CA LYS A 185 -5.12 4.73 16.55
C LYS A 185 -3.77 4.25 16.03
N VAL A 186 -3.79 3.71 14.82
CA VAL A 186 -2.63 3.41 13.99
C VAL A 186 -2.62 4.37 12.80
N GLU A 187 -1.48 4.99 12.53
CA GLU A 187 -1.25 5.89 11.41
C GLU A 187 0.00 5.48 10.64
N VAL A 188 -0.01 5.63 9.31
CA VAL A 188 1.14 5.43 8.43
C VAL A 188 1.44 6.70 7.66
N ASP A 189 2.73 6.94 7.39
CA ASP A 189 3.10 7.93 6.37
C ASP A 189 2.90 7.29 5.00
N LEU A 190 1.75 7.56 4.38
CA LEU A 190 1.38 6.97 3.09
C LEU A 190 2.42 7.30 2.00
N ASN A 191 2.92 8.53 1.99
CA ASN A 191 3.89 8.98 1.01
C ASN A 191 5.23 8.25 1.17
N GLU A 192 5.74 8.20 2.40
CA GLU A 192 7.00 7.52 2.67
C GLU A 192 6.91 6.01 2.42
N THR A 193 5.87 5.36 2.92
CA THR A 193 5.70 3.89 2.80
C THR A 193 5.54 3.45 1.35
N VAL A 194 4.71 4.14 0.56
CA VAL A 194 4.50 3.82 -0.87
C VAL A 194 5.76 4.04 -1.69
N VAL A 195 6.44 5.17 -1.52
CA VAL A 195 7.69 5.47 -2.24
C VAL A 195 8.78 4.45 -1.91
N ASN A 196 8.89 4.05 -0.64
CA ASN A 196 9.81 2.98 -0.24
C ASN A 196 9.45 1.63 -0.88
N SER A 197 8.16 1.33 -1.03
CA SER A 197 7.70 0.14 -1.77
C SER A 197 8.17 0.18 -3.23
N PHE A 198 7.97 1.31 -3.92
CA PHE A 198 8.43 1.49 -5.30
C PHE A 198 9.93 1.28 -5.47
N ARG A 199 10.75 1.84 -4.58
CA ARG A 199 12.22 1.65 -4.60
C ARG A 199 12.64 0.18 -4.55
N ASN A 200 11.86 -0.66 -3.88
CA ASN A 200 12.11 -2.10 -3.82
C ASN A 200 11.53 -2.83 -5.05
N GLU A 201 10.28 -2.56 -5.40
CA GLU A 201 9.56 -3.25 -6.46
C GLU A 201 10.15 -2.99 -7.86
N LEU A 202 10.59 -1.76 -8.13
CA LEU A 202 11.20 -1.36 -9.40
C LEU A 202 12.57 -2.01 -9.65
N ARG A 203 13.17 -2.63 -8.63
CA ARG A 203 14.42 -3.40 -8.76
C ARG A 203 14.15 -4.89 -9.09
N GLY A 204 12.90 -5.33 -9.02
CA GLY A 204 12.46 -6.69 -9.35
C GLY A 204 11.97 -6.82 -10.79
N ILE A 205 10.94 -7.64 -11.01
CA ILE A 205 10.34 -7.88 -12.34
C ILE A 205 9.82 -6.59 -12.99
N ASN A 206 9.43 -5.60 -12.19
CA ASN A 206 8.96 -4.31 -12.70
C ASN A 206 10.07 -3.50 -13.40
N THR A 207 11.35 -3.83 -13.18
CA THR A 207 12.47 -3.16 -13.86
C THR A 207 12.42 -3.32 -15.39
N TYR A 208 11.77 -4.40 -15.87
CA TYR A 208 11.61 -4.76 -17.28
C TYR A 208 10.42 -4.04 -17.96
N HIS A 209 9.64 -3.25 -17.21
CA HIS A 209 8.41 -2.63 -17.68
C HIS A 209 8.47 -1.11 -17.52
N TRP A 210 8.51 -0.38 -18.64
CA TRP A 210 8.48 1.09 -18.61
C TRP A 210 7.25 1.64 -17.87
N GLN A 211 6.13 0.91 -17.91
CA GLN A 211 4.86 1.28 -17.27
C GLN A 211 5.06 1.44 -15.77
N SER A 212 5.70 0.48 -15.11
CA SER A 212 5.91 0.52 -13.65
C SER A 212 6.72 1.74 -13.22
N TRP A 213 7.73 2.13 -14.01
CA TRP A 213 8.50 3.35 -13.77
C TRP A 213 7.67 4.62 -13.94
N ASN A 214 6.82 4.66 -14.98
CA ASN A 214 5.91 5.78 -15.19
C ASN A 214 4.84 5.86 -14.08
N ASP A 215 4.27 4.74 -13.66
CA ASP A 215 3.23 4.68 -12.63
C ASP A 215 3.76 5.17 -11.28
N ALA A 216 4.98 4.79 -10.91
CA ALA A 216 5.65 5.30 -9.71
C ALA A 216 5.88 6.83 -9.79
N ALA A 217 6.31 7.33 -10.96
CA ALA A 217 6.51 8.76 -11.18
C ALA A 217 5.18 9.55 -11.14
N LEU A 218 4.14 9.00 -11.75
CA LEU A 218 2.80 9.58 -11.79
C LEU A 218 2.18 9.61 -10.38
N TRP A 219 2.31 8.53 -9.61
CA TRP A 219 1.83 8.48 -8.24
C TRP A 219 2.47 9.60 -7.39
N CYS A 220 3.79 9.77 -7.49
CA CYS A 220 4.52 10.83 -6.80
C CYS A 220 4.07 12.24 -7.22
N LEU A 221 3.81 12.45 -8.51
CA LEU A 221 3.28 13.70 -9.05
C LEU A 221 1.89 14.03 -8.49
N ASP A 222 1.00 13.04 -8.44
CA ASP A 222 -0.39 13.20 -8.00
C ASP A 222 -0.46 13.47 -6.47
N HIS A 223 0.46 12.89 -5.69
CA HIS A 223 0.57 13.11 -4.24
C HIS A 223 1.53 14.25 -3.86
N ASN A 224 2.08 14.95 -4.86
CA ASN A 224 3.03 16.05 -4.69
C ASN A 224 4.22 15.70 -3.76
N THR A 225 4.80 14.51 -3.94
CA THR A 225 5.86 13.96 -3.10
C THR A 225 7.01 13.43 -3.95
N ASN A 226 8.24 13.42 -3.42
CA ASN A 226 9.42 12.83 -4.05
C ASN A 226 9.62 13.22 -5.54
N LEU A 227 9.28 14.46 -5.91
CA LEU A 227 9.17 14.89 -7.31
C LEU A 227 10.48 14.77 -8.11
N GLU A 228 11.63 14.95 -7.47
CA GLU A 228 12.95 14.80 -8.11
C GLU A 228 13.25 13.34 -8.45
N GLU A 229 12.90 12.41 -7.57
CA GLU A 229 13.07 10.97 -7.83
C GLU A 229 12.02 10.49 -8.83
N ALA A 230 10.80 11.01 -8.77
CA ALA A 230 9.77 10.79 -9.79
C ALA A 230 10.24 11.23 -11.18
N LEU A 231 10.96 12.35 -11.28
CA LEU A 231 11.57 12.79 -12.54
C LEU A 231 12.61 11.78 -13.04
N GLN A 232 13.43 11.21 -12.15
CA GLN A 232 14.37 10.15 -12.52
C GLN A 232 13.65 8.87 -12.96
N TRP A 233 12.52 8.51 -12.33
CA TRP A 233 11.72 7.35 -12.71
C TRP A 233 11.02 7.54 -14.05
N VAL A 234 10.48 8.72 -14.36
CA VAL A 234 9.92 8.95 -15.71
C VAL A 234 11.03 9.00 -16.77
N ASP A 235 12.21 9.53 -16.45
CA ASP A 235 13.37 9.46 -17.35
C ASP A 235 13.82 8.02 -17.60
N ARG A 236 13.76 7.19 -16.56
CA ARG A 236 14.01 5.75 -16.63
C ARG A 236 12.94 5.03 -17.46
N SER A 237 11.67 5.44 -17.37
CA SER A 237 10.58 4.92 -18.21
C SER A 237 10.84 5.22 -19.71
N ILE A 238 11.22 6.46 -20.02
CA ILE A 238 11.44 6.93 -21.40
C ILE A 238 12.70 6.33 -22.01
N ASN A 239 13.83 6.42 -21.30
CA ASN A 239 15.15 6.09 -21.84
C ASN A 239 15.60 4.67 -21.50
N GLY A 240 14.87 3.99 -20.62
CA GLY A 240 15.17 2.64 -20.17
C GLY A 240 16.51 2.52 -19.45
N GLY A 241 17.03 1.32 -19.62
CA GLY A 241 18.23 0.64 -19.13
C GLY A 241 19.57 1.32 -19.16
N TYR A 242 20.50 0.65 -18.50
CA TYR A 242 21.78 0.43 -19.14
C TYR A 242 21.55 -0.06 -20.59
N GLY A 243 22.11 0.66 -21.57
CA GLY A 243 21.96 0.36 -23.00
C GLY A 243 20.54 0.55 -23.56
N GLY A 244 19.64 1.28 -22.90
CA GLY A 244 18.25 1.45 -23.35
C GLY A 244 17.34 0.25 -23.07
N PHE A 245 17.77 -0.69 -22.23
CA PHE A 245 16.98 -1.85 -21.84
C PHE A 245 15.58 -1.47 -21.28
N ALA A 246 14.51 -1.98 -21.87
CA ALA A 246 13.12 -1.62 -21.53
C ALA A 246 12.76 -0.13 -21.71
N ALA A 247 13.48 0.59 -22.58
CA ALA A 247 13.07 1.93 -23.01
C ALA A 247 11.80 1.86 -23.84
N ASP A 248 10.86 2.76 -23.57
CA ASP A 248 9.71 2.99 -24.44
C ASP A 248 9.31 4.46 -24.41
N ARG A 249 9.88 5.26 -25.30
CA ARG A 249 9.55 6.68 -25.40
C ARG A 249 8.20 6.83 -26.09
N ASN A 250 7.16 7.19 -25.34
CA ASN A 250 5.81 7.34 -25.83
C ASN A 250 5.14 8.61 -25.28
N LEU A 251 3.91 8.91 -25.72
CA LEU A 251 3.21 10.14 -25.31
C LEU A 251 2.70 10.10 -23.86
N VAL A 252 2.54 8.91 -23.27
CA VAL A 252 2.07 8.75 -21.88
C VAL A 252 3.16 9.20 -20.90
N ASN A 253 4.35 8.59 -20.97
CA ASN A 253 5.44 8.97 -20.07
C ASN A 253 6.02 10.36 -20.39
N THR A 254 5.94 10.81 -21.65
CA THR A 254 6.23 12.21 -22.02
C THR A 254 5.29 13.18 -21.30
N SER A 255 3.98 12.89 -21.24
CA SER A 255 3.00 13.74 -20.53
C SER A 255 3.29 13.80 -19.02
N THR A 256 3.62 12.67 -18.40
CA THR A 256 4.05 12.61 -16.99
C THR A 256 5.28 13.49 -16.76
N LYS A 257 6.30 13.40 -17.62
CA LYS A 257 7.52 14.22 -17.53
C LYS A 257 7.23 15.72 -17.67
N VAL A 258 6.38 16.11 -18.62
CA VAL A 258 5.96 17.52 -18.78
C VAL A 258 5.31 18.05 -17.50
N ARG A 259 4.39 17.28 -16.90
CA ARG A 259 3.72 17.68 -15.65
C ARG A 259 4.70 17.77 -14.47
N LEU A 260 5.65 16.84 -14.36
CA LEU A 260 6.70 16.87 -13.34
C LEU A 260 7.60 18.09 -13.49
N LEU A 261 8.09 18.37 -14.70
CA LEU A 261 8.93 19.55 -14.97
C LEU A 261 8.18 20.86 -14.68
N LYS A 262 6.89 20.94 -15.03
CA LYS A 262 6.03 22.07 -14.65
C LYS A 262 5.97 22.24 -13.13
N ARG A 263 5.73 21.15 -12.38
CA ARG A 263 5.64 21.17 -10.91
C ARG A 263 6.96 21.57 -10.25
N LEU A 264 8.08 21.16 -10.84
CA LEU A 264 9.44 21.51 -10.43
C LEU A 264 9.90 22.89 -10.94
N ASN A 265 9.03 23.65 -11.64
CA ASN A 265 9.33 24.94 -12.23
C ASN A 265 10.52 24.94 -13.22
N ARG A 266 10.69 23.84 -13.97
CA ARG A 266 11.73 23.66 -15.00
C ARG A 266 11.17 23.90 -16.40
N ILE A 267 10.84 25.15 -16.68
CA ILE A 267 10.05 25.54 -17.86
C ILE A 267 10.78 25.29 -19.19
N ASP A 268 12.09 25.53 -19.26
CA ASP A 268 12.85 25.32 -20.50
C ASP A 268 12.94 23.83 -20.86
N ASP A 269 13.23 22.98 -19.88
CA ASP A 269 13.24 21.53 -20.04
C ASP A 269 11.85 21.02 -20.45
N MET A 270 10.79 21.54 -19.84
CA MET A 270 9.41 21.20 -20.16
C MET A 270 9.09 21.53 -21.61
N ASN A 271 9.41 22.75 -22.06
CA ASN A 271 9.16 23.19 -23.43
C ASN A 271 9.94 22.35 -24.45
N LYS A 272 11.19 21.98 -24.13
CA LYS A 272 11.99 21.08 -24.96
C LYS A 272 11.33 19.70 -25.09
N VAL A 273 10.90 19.10 -23.97
CA VAL A 273 10.22 17.80 -23.97
C VAL A 273 8.94 17.83 -24.82
N ILE A 274 8.16 18.90 -24.74
CA ILE A 274 6.96 19.06 -25.57
C ILE A 274 7.34 19.18 -27.05
N SER A 275 8.36 19.97 -27.39
CA SER A 275 8.80 20.14 -28.79
C SER A 275 9.31 18.83 -29.39
N ASP A 276 10.09 18.07 -28.63
CA ASP A 276 10.67 16.79 -29.06
C ASP A 276 9.60 15.68 -29.13
N ALA A 277 8.40 15.87 -28.59
CA ALA A 277 7.32 14.87 -28.63
C ALA A 277 6.82 14.58 -30.06
N LYS A 278 7.02 15.50 -31.00
CA LYS A 278 6.67 15.32 -32.42
C LYS A 278 7.47 14.22 -33.13
N ASP A 279 8.61 13.82 -32.56
CA ASP A 279 9.46 12.76 -33.09
C ASP A 279 9.01 11.36 -32.61
N ILE A 280 8.00 11.30 -31.73
CA ILE A 280 7.42 10.05 -31.25
C ILE A 280 6.43 9.53 -32.29
N HIS A 281 6.61 8.27 -32.70
CA HIS A 281 5.62 7.60 -33.53
C HIS A 281 4.36 7.34 -32.69
N ALA A 282 3.24 7.94 -33.09
CA ALA A 282 1.98 7.84 -32.38
C ALA A 282 0.85 7.48 -33.34
N THR A 283 -0.07 6.66 -32.85
CA THR A 283 -1.38 6.47 -33.48
C THR A 283 -2.20 7.76 -33.42
N ALA A 284 -3.26 7.82 -34.21
CA ALA A 284 -4.18 8.95 -34.18
C ALA A 284 -4.80 9.15 -32.78
N ASP A 285 -5.17 8.06 -32.10
CA ASP A 285 -5.77 8.13 -30.76
C ASP A 285 -4.77 8.62 -29.70
N GLU A 286 -3.51 8.18 -29.75
CA GLU A 286 -2.46 8.68 -28.84
C GLU A 286 -2.16 10.17 -29.09
N ALA A 287 -2.09 10.57 -30.37
CA ALA A 287 -1.92 11.97 -30.76
C ALA A 287 -3.10 12.85 -30.28
N ASN A 288 -4.32 12.32 -30.34
CA ASN A 288 -5.51 12.98 -29.80
C ASN A 288 -5.40 13.16 -28.28
N GLY A 289 -5.04 12.10 -27.55
CA GLY A 289 -4.84 12.16 -26.11
C GLY A 289 -3.79 13.19 -25.69
N PHE A 290 -2.64 13.21 -26.37
CA PHE A 290 -1.58 14.17 -26.08
C PHE A 290 -1.98 15.62 -26.40
N THR A 291 -2.64 15.86 -27.53
CA THR A 291 -3.09 17.22 -27.87
C THR A 291 -4.20 17.71 -26.95
N ALA A 292 -5.12 16.83 -26.52
CA ALA A 292 -6.08 17.15 -25.46
C ALA A 292 -5.38 17.52 -24.15
N PHE A 293 -4.35 16.76 -23.75
CA PHE A 293 -3.51 17.08 -22.58
C PHE A 293 -2.87 18.47 -22.71
N LEU A 294 -2.28 18.80 -23.87
CA LEU A 294 -1.64 20.10 -24.10
C LEU A 294 -2.66 21.24 -23.97
N LEU A 295 -3.82 21.11 -24.62
CA LEU A 295 -4.91 22.08 -24.56
C LEU A 295 -5.40 22.31 -23.12
N GLN A 296 -5.68 21.23 -22.38
CA GLN A 296 -6.14 21.31 -20.99
C GLN A 296 -5.13 21.98 -20.05
N ASN A 297 -3.85 21.94 -20.39
CA ASN A 297 -2.78 22.52 -19.59
C ASN A 297 -2.32 23.91 -20.06
N GLY A 298 -3.01 24.50 -21.04
CA GLY A 298 -2.74 25.84 -21.57
C GLY A 298 -1.62 25.91 -22.59
N PHE A 299 -1.13 24.78 -23.10
CA PHE A 299 -0.05 24.71 -24.09
C PHE A 299 -0.60 24.83 -25.52
N TYR A 300 -1.36 25.90 -25.80
CA TYR A 300 -2.12 26.05 -27.04
C TYR A 300 -1.25 26.16 -28.30
N GLU A 301 -0.13 26.88 -28.21
CA GLU A 301 0.81 27.02 -29.33
C GLU A 301 1.50 25.69 -29.65
N GLN A 302 1.89 24.95 -28.60
CA GLN A 302 2.50 23.64 -28.75
C GLN A 302 1.50 22.60 -29.27
N ALA A 303 0.24 22.65 -28.83
CA ALA A 303 -0.84 21.82 -29.35
C ALA A 303 -1.05 22.08 -30.85
N LEU A 304 -1.03 23.35 -31.27
CA LEU A 304 -1.13 23.75 -32.67
C LEU A 304 0.04 23.18 -33.49
N ASP A 305 1.28 23.36 -33.03
CA ASP A 305 2.48 22.87 -33.72
C ASP A 305 2.44 21.34 -33.88
N TYR A 306 2.11 20.63 -32.81
CA TYR A 306 2.00 19.17 -32.84
C TYR A 306 0.91 18.71 -33.83
N CYS A 307 -0.28 19.31 -33.80
CA CYS A 307 -1.35 18.99 -34.77
C CYS A 307 -0.90 19.23 -36.21
N ASN A 308 -0.22 20.35 -36.47
CA ASN A 308 0.31 20.68 -37.80
C ASN A 308 1.28 19.62 -38.30
N GLN A 309 2.21 19.18 -37.45
CA GLN A 309 3.18 18.15 -37.80
C GLN A 309 2.50 16.80 -38.03
N PHE A 310 1.60 16.38 -37.15
CA PHE A 310 0.90 15.09 -37.25
C PHE A 310 0.05 14.98 -38.52
N LEU A 311 -0.69 16.04 -38.86
CA LEU A 311 -1.60 16.07 -40.01
C LEU A 311 -0.89 16.09 -41.37
N LYS A 312 0.42 16.40 -41.45
CA LYS A 312 1.19 16.32 -42.72
C LYS A 312 1.13 14.93 -43.34
N ASN A 313 1.14 13.89 -42.51
CA ASN A 313 1.15 12.49 -42.95
C ASN A 313 -0.19 11.78 -42.71
N ASN A 314 -1.18 12.45 -42.10
CA ASN A 314 -2.45 11.87 -41.65
C ASN A 314 -3.63 12.79 -42.00
N ALA A 315 -3.76 13.16 -43.28
CA ALA A 315 -4.53 14.32 -43.76
C ALA A 315 -6.07 14.26 -43.59
N THR A 316 -6.63 13.33 -42.81
CA THR A 316 -8.10 13.11 -42.71
C THR A 316 -8.58 12.70 -41.31
N VAL A 317 -7.76 12.90 -40.28
CA VAL A 317 -8.14 12.53 -38.91
C VAL A 317 -8.97 13.65 -38.27
N TRP A 318 -10.30 13.49 -38.28
CA TRP A 318 -11.25 14.56 -37.93
C TRP A 318 -10.99 15.19 -36.55
N PHE A 319 -10.68 14.39 -35.52
CA PHE A 319 -10.45 14.91 -34.17
C PHE A 319 -9.11 15.67 -34.04
N MET A 320 -8.12 15.36 -34.89
CA MET A 320 -6.88 16.13 -34.94
C MET A 320 -7.10 17.49 -35.60
N GLU A 321 -7.97 17.57 -36.61
CA GLU A 321 -8.41 18.85 -37.16
C GLU A 321 -9.22 19.66 -36.15
N LEU A 322 -10.08 19.00 -35.36
CA LEU A 322 -10.79 19.64 -34.25
C LEU A 322 -9.79 20.24 -33.25
N ASN A 323 -8.82 19.47 -32.78
CA ASN A 323 -7.83 19.95 -31.80
C ASN A 323 -6.96 21.07 -32.37
N ARG A 324 -6.61 21.03 -33.67
CA ARG A 324 -5.96 22.15 -34.36
C ARG A 324 -6.82 23.40 -34.36
N GLY A 325 -8.11 23.26 -34.66
CA GLY A 325 -9.07 24.36 -34.65
C GLY A 325 -9.27 24.96 -33.26
N ILE A 326 -9.37 24.12 -32.22
CA ILE A 326 -9.44 24.57 -30.82
C ILE A 326 -8.16 25.30 -30.42
N SER A 327 -6.99 24.79 -30.83
CA SER A 327 -5.70 25.47 -30.60
C SER A 327 -5.69 26.86 -31.22
N HIS A 328 -6.14 26.98 -32.48
CA HIS A 328 -6.30 28.27 -33.15
C HIS A 328 -7.25 29.23 -32.41
N TYR A 329 -8.34 28.72 -31.84
CA TYR A 329 -9.29 29.54 -31.09
C TYR A 329 -8.62 30.17 -29.85
N PHE A 330 -7.91 29.38 -29.04
CA PHE A 330 -7.29 29.87 -27.81
C PHE A 330 -6.10 30.81 -28.04
N ILE A 331 -5.43 30.73 -29.19
CA ILE A 331 -4.40 31.72 -29.59
C ILE A 331 -4.98 32.95 -30.33
N GLY A 332 -6.30 33.10 -30.39
CA GLY A 332 -6.97 34.27 -30.95
C GLY A 332 -7.20 34.25 -32.47
N ASN A 333 -6.99 33.11 -33.14
CA ASN A 333 -7.21 32.98 -34.59
C ASN A 333 -8.56 32.30 -34.90
N SER A 334 -9.67 32.97 -34.59
CA SER A 334 -11.03 32.44 -34.77
C SER A 334 -11.35 32.07 -36.23
N LYS A 335 -10.74 32.76 -37.21
CA LYS A 335 -10.94 32.45 -38.64
C LYS A 335 -10.40 31.06 -38.99
N MET A 336 -9.18 30.74 -38.56
CA MET A 336 -8.59 29.43 -38.77
C MET A 336 -9.25 28.36 -37.91
N ALA A 337 -9.64 28.70 -36.67
CA ALA A 337 -10.40 27.81 -35.81
C ALA A 337 -11.68 27.31 -36.48
N LEU A 338 -12.50 28.23 -36.99
CA LEU A 338 -13.74 27.89 -37.68
C LEU A 338 -13.51 27.07 -38.95
N LYS A 339 -12.44 27.38 -39.71
CA LYS A 339 -12.07 26.62 -40.90
C LYS A 339 -11.81 25.15 -40.54
N ASP A 340 -11.01 24.91 -39.50
CA ASP A 340 -10.61 23.57 -39.10
C ASP A 340 -11.75 22.77 -38.47
N VAL A 341 -12.55 23.38 -37.59
CA VAL A 341 -13.71 22.69 -36.98
C VAL A 341 -14.77 22.37 -38.04
N LYS A 342 -14.99 23.25 -39.04
CA LYS A 342 -15.88 22.98 -40.17
C LYS A 342 -15.35 21.87 -41.09
N ASN A 343 -14.03 21.70 -41.20
CA ASN A 343 -13.44 20.58 -41.93
C ASN A 343 -13.61 19.27 -41.17
N SER A 344 -13.29 19.28 -39.87
CA SER A 344 -13.49 18.16 -38.95
C SER A 344 -14.93 17.61 -39.02
N LEU A 345 -15.94 18.50 -39.04
CA LEU A 345 -17.35 18.13 -39.16
C LEU A 345 -17.68 17.31 -40.42
N LYS A 346 -16.97 17.50 -41.53
CA LYS A 346 -17.25 16.79 -42.80
C LYS A 346 -16.93 15.31 -42.74
N THR A 347 -15.94 14.94 -41.93
CA THR A 347 -15.41 13.57 -41.83
C THR A 347 -15.70 12.92 -40.49
N ALA A 348 -16.25 13.65 -39.52
CA ALA A 348 -16.59 13.13 -38.20
C ALA A 348 -17.77 12.14 -38.26
N PRO A 349 -17.72 11.03 -37.49
CA PRO A 349 -18.84 10.13 -37.32
C PRO A 349 -20.10 10.85 -36.82
N GLU A 350 -21.28 10.35 -37.21
CA GLU A 350 -22.58 10.98 -36.97
C GLU A 350 -22.81 11.37 -35.50
N GLN A 351 -22.43 10.49 -34.57
CA GLN A 351 -22.57 10.71 -33.13
C GLN A 351 -21.84 11.95 -32.59
N PHE A 352 -20.82 12.44 -33.29
CA PHE A 352 -20.05 13.62 -32.89
C PHE A 352 -20.47 14.90 -33.62
N GLN A 353 -21.28 14.81 -34.68
CA GLN A 353 -21.62 15.96 -35.51
C GLN A 353 -22.43 17.02 -34.77
N SER A 354 -23.34 16.61 -33.88
CA SER A 354 -24.13 17.54 -33.07
C SER A 354 -23.23 18.41 -32.19
N ARG A 355 -22.29 17.79 -31.47
CA ARG A 355 -21.34 18.53 -30.63
C ARG A 355 -20.44 19.44 -31.46
N LEU A 356 -19.95 19.00 -32.62
CA LEU A 356 -19.13 19.85 -33.49
C LEU A 356 -19.87 21.10 -33.99
N LYS A 357 -21.17 20.98 -34.29
CA LYS A 357 -22.01 22.14 -34.66
C LYS A 357 -22.14 23.13 -33.51
N GLU A 358 -22.32 22.66 -32.28
CA GLU A 358 -22.33 23.51 -31.09
C GLU A 358 -20.99 24.22 -30.89
N ILE A 359 -19.87 23.49 -31.04
CA ILE A 359 -18.52 24.08 -30.93
C ILE A 359 -18.33 25.21 -31.94
N ILE A 360 -18.82 25.06 -33.19
CA ILE A 360 -18.76 26.12 -34.19
C ILE A 360 -19.48 27.38 -33.69
N VAL A 361 -20.71 27.23 -33.18
CA VAL A 361 -21.50 28.35 -32.64
C VAL A 361 -20.81 28.98 -31.43
N GLU A 362 -20.25 28.16 -30.53
CA GLU A 362 -19.50 28.62 -29.36
C GLU A 362 -18.23 29.40 -29.77
N ILE A 363 -17.52 28.96 -30.81
CA ILE A 363 -16.35 29.69 -31.34
C ILE A 363 -16.77 31.00 -32.00
N GLU A 364 -17.85 31.02 -32.79
CA GLU A 364 -18.41 32.22 -33.43
C GLU A 364 -18.81 33.28 -32.38
N ASN A 365 -19.41 32.82 -31.27
CA ASN A 365 -19.81 33.67 -30.14
C ASN A 365 -18.70 33.94 -29.13
N LYS A 366 -17.51 33.35 -29.31
CA LYS A 366 -16.38 33.41 -28.37
C LYS A 366 -16.71 32.91 -26.96
N THR A 367 -17.56 31.90 -26.85
CA THR A 367 -18.00 31.29 -25.59
C THR A 367 -17.46 29.87 -25.39
N TYR A 368 -16.68 29.32 -26.33
CA TYR A 368 -16.13 27.96 -26.22
C TYR A 368 -15.23 27.82 -24.99
N LYS A 369 -15.42 26.72 -24.25
CA LYS A 369 -14.58 26.32 -23.13
C LYS A 369 -14.17 24.86 -23.29
N LEU A 370 -12.99 24.51 -22.77
CA LEU A 370 -12.53 23.14 -22.76
C LEU A 370 -13.38 22.32 -21.77
N PRO A 371 -13.67 21.04 -22.05
CA PRO A 371 -14.29 20.17 -21.07
C PRO A 371 -13.43 20.09 -19.81
N GLY A 372 -14.03 20.39 -18.65
CA GLY A 372 -13.35 20.34 -17.35
C GLY A 372 -12.50 21.58 -17.00
N SER A 373 -12.53 22.65 -17.81
CA SER A 373 -11.85 23.93 -17.54
C SER A 373 -12.70 24.94 -16.77
#